data_AF-A0A534MD63-F1
#
_entry.id   AF-A0A534MD63-F1
#
_cell.length_a   1.000
_cell.length_b   1.000
_cell.length_c   1.000
_cell.angle_alpha   90.00
_cell.angle_beta   90.00
_cell.angle_gamma   90.00
#
_symmetry.space_group_name_H-M   'P 1'
#
loop_
_entity.id
_entity.type
_entity.pdbx_description
1 polymer ?
#
loop_
_entity_poly.entity_id
_entity_poly.type
_entity_poly.pdbx_seq_one_letter_code
_entity_poly.pdbx_strand_id
1 'polypeptide(L)'
;MARAPSWTGEVVAIHIADEAEARMRSVDRIRAVPGKGLEGDRYFWESGTYSDRPGPGREVTLIESEAIEAMARDNQITIPPGATRRNVTTRGAPLNHLVGQEFE
;
A
#
# COMPACT_ATOMS: atom_id res chain seq x y z
N MET A 1 15.32 -24.87 -6.21
CA MET A 1 14.23 -24.03 -5.69
C MET A 1 13.21 -23.88 -6.82
N ALA A 2 11.94 -24.24 -6.58
CA ALA A 2 10.90 -24.04 -7.58
C ALA A 2 10.71 -22.54 -7.79
N ARG A 3 10.77 -22.06 -9.05
CA ARG A 3 10.38 -20.68 -9.35
C ARG A 3 8.90 -20.55 -8.99
N ALA A 4 8.59 -19.64 -8.07
CA ALA A 4 7.21 -19.22 -7.87
C ALA A 4 6.62 -18.77 -9.22
N PRO A 5 5.31 -18.93 -9.45
CA PRO A 5 4.66 -18.40 -10.64
C PRO A 5 5.04 -16.93 -10.84
N SER A 6 5.41 -16.54 -12.06
CA SER A 6 5.59 -15.13 -12.38
C SER A 6 4.21 -14.49 -12.43
N TRP A 7 3.87 -13.71 -11.40
CA TRP A 7 2.70 -12.85 -11.44
C TRP A 7 3.04 -11.54 -12.13
N THR A 8 2.08 -10.99 -12.85
CA THR A 8 2.19 -9.66 -13.45
C THR A 8 0.99 -8.87 -12.96
N GLY A 9 1.27 -7.78 -12.26
CA GLY A 9 0.24 -6.85 -11.81
C GLY A 9 0.58 -5.42 -12.18
N GLU A 10 -0.35 -4.52 -11.91
CA GLU A 10 -0.21 -3.09 -12.16
C GLU A 10 -0.51 -2.30 -10.89
N VAL A 11 0.13 -1.13 -10.76
CA VAL A 11 -0.24 -0.12 -9.77
C VAL A 11 -1.40 0.69 -10.34
N VAL A 12 -2.57 0.63 -9.71
CA VAL A 12 -3.77 1.33 -10.18
C VAL A 12 -4.01 2.65 -9.45
N ALA A 13 -3.45 2.82 -8.25
CA ALA A 13 -3.54 4.07 -7.51
C ALA A 13 -2.41 4.21 -6.48
N ILE A 14 -1.98 5.45 -6.29
CA ILE A 14 -1.06 5.83 -5.22
C ILE A 14 -1.75 6.87 -4.34
N HIS A 15 -1.69 6.65 -3.04
CA HIS A 15 -2.23 7.53 -2.01
C HIS A 15 -1.19 7.79 -0.93
N ILE A 16 -1.14 9.02 -0.44
CA ILE A 16 -0.31 9.40 0.71
C ILE A 16 -1.10 10.32 1.61
N ALA A 17 -0.60 10.53 2.82
CA ALA A 17 -1.03 11.64 3.66
C ALA A 17 0.20 12.16 4.40
N ASP A 18 0.27 13.47 4.59
CA ASP A 18 1.37 14.17 5.23
C ASP A 18 1.48 13.89 6.74
N GLU A 19 0.36 13.65 7.42
CA GLU A 19 0.34 13.46 8.88
C GLU A 19 -0.50 12.25 9.32
N ALA A 20 -0.36 11.85 10.59
CA ALA A 20 -1.24 10.88 11.23
C ALA A 20 -2.71 11.33 11.11
N GLU A 21 -3.60 10.36 10.85
CA GLU A 21 -5.07 10.57 10.75
C GLU A 21 -5.54 11.50 9.63
N ALA A 22 -4.65 12.28 9.02
CA ALA A 22 -4.94 13.14 7.88
C ALA A 22 -5.55 12.35 6.71
N ARG A 23 -6.33 13.09 5.92
CA ARG A 23 -7.02 12.59 4.74
C ARG A 23 -5.99 12.10 3.72
N MET A 24 -6.25 10.93 3.14
CA MET A 24 -5.46 10.42 2.03
C MET A 24 -5.69 11.27 0.77
N ARG A 25 -4.60 11.63 0.09
CA ARG A 25 -4.61 12.30 -1.21
C ARG A 25 -4.02 11.39 -2.29
N SER A 26 -4.62 11.41 -3.47
CA SER A 26 -4.12 10.66 -4.62
C SER A 26 -2.99 11.43 -5.30
N VAL A 27 -2.02 10.70 -5.83
CA VAL A 27 -0.89 11.24 -6.61
C VAL A 27 -0.58 10.31 -7.77
N ASP A 28 -0.08 10.85 -8.89
CA ASP A 28 0.30 10.05 -10.06
C ASP A 28 1.67 9.39 -9.90
N ARG A 29 2.55 10.01 -9.10
CA ARG A 29 3.91 9.54 -8.83
C ARG A 29 4.38 10.01 -7.47
N ILE A 30 5.28 9.24 -6.88
CA ILE A 30 5.87 9.50 -5.58
C ILE A 30 7.29 8.94 -5.56
N ARG A 31 8.19 9.57 -4.79
CA ARG A 31 9.55 9.07 -4.62
C ARG A 31 9.59 8.12 -3.42
N ALA A 32 10.06 6.90 -3.62
CA ALA A 32 10.42 5.98 -2.54
C ALA A 32 11.88 6.17 -2.15
N VAL A 33 12.16 6.26 -0.84
CA VAL A 33 13.51 6.39 -0.28
C VAL A 33 13.75 5.23 0.67
N PRO A 34 14.78 4.39 0.41
CA PRO A 34 15.09 3.24 1.25
C PRO A 34 15.27 3.63 2.73
N GLY A 35 14.64 2.87 3.63
CA GLY A 35 14.74 3.09 5.08
C GLY A 35 13.90 4.27 5.59
N LYS A 36 13.18 4.98 4.71
CA LYS A 36 12.30 6.10 5.09
C LYS A 36 10.88 5.93 4.57
N GLY A 37 10.71 5.32 3.41
CA GLY A 37 9.40 5.19 2.74
C GLY A 37 9.14 6.27 1.70
N LEU A 38 7.88 6.68 1.56
CA LEU A 38 7.44 7.58 0.49
C LEU A 38 7.58 9.06 0.87
N GLU A 39 8.34 9.83 0.09
CA GLU A 39 8.61 11.25 0.37
C GLU A 39 7.31 12.08 0.45
N GLY A 40 7.03 12.63 1.64
CA GLY A 40 5.81 13.40 1.91
C GLY A 40 4.64 12.58 2.45
N ASP A 41 4.82 11.28 2.71
CA ASP A 41 3.91 10.49 3.53
C ASP A 41 4.27 10.59 5.02
N ARG A 42 3.29 10.40 5.89
CA ARG A 42 3.39 10.50 7.35
C ARG A 42 4.47 9.60 7.95
N TYR A 43 4.73 8.44 7.34
CA TYR A 43 5.76 7.53 7.84
C TYR A 43 7.17 7.95 7.41
N PHE A 44 7.30 8.81 6.39
CA PHE A 44 8.59 9.35 5.97
C PHE A 44 9.22 10.28 7.02
N TRP A 45 8.38 11.02 7.73
CA TRP A 45 8.79 11.94 8.80
C TRP A 45 8.67 11.32 10.19
N GLU A 46 8.45 10.00 10.28
CA GLU A 46 8.15 9.31 11.54
C GLU A 46 6.99 9.98 12.32
N SER A 47 6.04 10.61 11.62
CA SER A 47 4.89 11.32 12.21
C SER A 47 3.58 10.53 12.15
N GLY A 48 3.62 9.27 11.68
CA GLY A 48 2.46 8.39 11.65
C GLY A 48 2.05 7.86 13.04
N THR A 49 0.80 7.40 13.16
CA THR A 49 0.21 6.85 14.40
C THR A 49 1.00 5.70 15.03
N TYR A 50 1.85 5.01 14.27
CA TYR A 50 2.63 3.84 14.71
C TYR A 50 4.15 4.06 14.62
N SER A 51 4.59 5.31 14.58
CA SER A 51 6.03 5.64 14.50
C SER A 51 6.81 5.27 15.76
N ASP A 52 6.12 5.08 16.89
CA ASP A 52 6.67 4.53 18.13
C ASP A 52 7.14 3.06 18.01
N ARG A 53 6.73 2.37 16.93
CA ARG A 53 7.07 0.98 16.64
C ARG A 53 7.85 0.90 15.34
N PRO A 54 9.15 1.24 15.31
CA PRO A 54 9.93 1.26 14.09
C PRO A 54 9.99 -0.13 13.42
N GLY A 55 10.05 -0.15 12.09
CA GLY A 55 10.16 -1.38 11.30
C GLY A 55 9.82 -1.17 9.82
N PRO A 56 10.38 -1.99 8.91
CA PRO A 56 10.30 -1.75 7.45
C PRO A 56 8.89 -1.90 6.89
N GLY A 57 7.98 -2.55 7.62
CA GLY A 57 6.59 -2.78 7.18
C GLY A 57 5.72 -1.53 7.04
N ARG A 58 6.30 -0.32 7.22
CA ARG A 58 5.61 0.97 7.11
C ARG A 58 6.26 1.93 6.11
N GLU A 59 7.36 1.53 5.47
CA GLU A 59 7.99 2.35 4.42
C GLU A 59 7.05 2.52 3.22
N VAL A 60 6.40 1.43 2.81
CA VAL A 60 5.35 1.42 1.79
C VAL A 60 4.32 0.37 2.18
N THR A 61 3.03 0.69 2.01
CA THR A 61 1.95 -0.26 2.25
C THR A 61 1.14 -0.52 0.99
N LEU A 62 0.79 -1.78 0.75
CA LEU A 62 0.11 -2.23 -0.46
C LEU A 62 -1.26 -2.85 -0.13
N ILE A 63 -2.20 -2.84 -1.07
CA ILE A 63 -3.48 -3.55 -1.01
C ILE A 63 -3.95 -3.95 -2.41
N GLU A 64 -4.57 -5.12 -2.52
CA GLU A 64 -5.17 -5.62 -3.75
C GLU A 64 -6.52 -4.92 -4.02
N SER A 65 -6.72 -4.47 -5.25
CA SER A 65 -8.02 -3.98 -5.72
C SER A 65 -9.11 -5.04 -5.58
N GLU A 66 -8.74 -6.30 -5.79
CA GLU A 66 -9.58 -7.48 -5.70
C GLU A 66 -10.12 -7.67 -4.28
N ALA A 67 -9.32 -7.38 -3.26
CA ALA A 67 -9.74 -7.42 -1.86
C ALA A 67 -10.73 -6.28 -1.55
N ILE A 68 -10.53 -5.08 -2.11
CA ILE A 68 -11.45 -3.95 -1.97
C ILE A 68 -12.78 -4.27 -2.65
N GLU A 69 -12.75 -4.83 -3.85
CA GLU A 69 -13.94 -5.22 -4.59
C GLU A 69 -14.69 -6.39 -3.92
N ALA A 70 -13.97 -7.34 -3.33
CA ALA A 70 -14.57 -8.44 -2.57
C ALA A 70 -15.38 -7.90 -1.37
N MET A 71 -14.87 -6.90 -0.65
CA MET A 71 -15.63 -6.25 0.44
C MET A 71 -16.95 -5.64 -0.05
N ALA A 72 -16.97 -5.07 -1.25
CA ALA A 72 -18.19 -4.53 -1.84
C ALA A 72 -19.17 -5.65 -2.24
N ARG A 73 -18.67 -6.72 -2.87
CA ARG A 73 -19.49 -7.85 -3.34
C ARG A 73 -20.04 -8.70 -2.19
N ASP A 74 -19.19 -9.09 -1.26
CA ASP A 74 -19.48 -10.14 -0.28
C ASP A 74 -19.99 -9.55 1.04
N ASN A 75 -19.62 -8.30 1.36
CA ASN A 75 -19.98 -7.64 2.61
C ASN A 75 -20.85 -6.39 2.42
N GLN A 76 -21.16 -6.00 1.19
CA GLN A 76 -21.92 -4.77 0.86
C GLN A 76 -21.24 -3.49 1.42
N ILE A 77 -19.93 -3.53 1.63
CA ILE A 77 -19.14 -2.39 2.13
C ILE A 77 -18.39 -1.78 0.96
N THR A 78 -18.82 -0.61 0.53
CA THR A 78 -18.09 0.17 -0.48
C THR A 78 -16.99 0.97 0.18
N ILE A 79 -15.73 0.66 -0.14
CA ILE A 79 -14.57 1.40 0.34
C ILE A 79 -14.13 2.38 -0.76
N PRO A 80 -14.24 3.69 -0.56
CA PRO A 80 -13.82 4.66 -1.57
C PRO A 80 -12.28 4.68 -1.73
N PRO A 81 -11.77 5.18 -2.87
CA PRO A 81 -10.33 5.31 -3.09
C PRO A 81 -9.61 6.02 -1.93
N GLY A 82 -8.50 5.45 -1.50
CA GLY A 82 -7.69 5.97 -0.38
C GLY A 82 -8.26 5.71 1.02
N ALA A 83 -9.52 5.28 1.16
CA ALA A 83 -10.10 4.99 2.49
C ALA A 83 -9.49 3.76 3.18
N THR A 84 -8.80 2.90 2.43
CA THR A 84 -7.98 1.80 2.98
C THR A 84 -6.76 2.31 3.74
N ARG A 85 -6.36 3.58 3.52
CA ARG A 85 -5.16 4.23 4.07
C ARG A 85 -3.85 3.51 3.71
N ARG A 86 -3.87 2.63 2.71
CA ARG A 86 -2.70 1.98 2.12
C ARG A 86 -2.13 2.86 1.01
N ASN A 87 -0.82 2.81 0.81
CA ASN A 87 -0.17 3.70 -0.13
C ASN A 87 -0.40 3.30 -1.57
N VAL A 88 -0.29 2.02 -1.88
CA VAL A 88 -0.38 1.50 -3.25
C VAL A 88 -1.54 0.54 -3.35
N THR A 89 -2.41 0.77 -4.32
CA THR A 89 -3.42 -0.22 -4.73
C THR A 89 -2.90 -0.93 -5.97
N THR A 90 -2.86 -2.27 -5.92
CA THR A 90 -2.43 -3.13 -7.03
C THR A 90 -3.60 -3.86 -7.66
N ARG A 91 -3.43 -4.32 -8.90
CA ARG A 91 -4.34 -5.25 -9.57
C ARG A 91 -3.54 -6.37 -10.23
N GLY A 92 -4.05 -7.59 -10.19
CA GLY A 92 -3.41 -8.77 -10.80
C GLY A 92 -2.18 -9.27 -10.04
N ALA A 93 -1.83 -8.66 -8.89
CA ALA A 93 -0.72 -9.05 -8.05
C ALA A 93 -1.24 -9.68 -6.75
N PRO A 94 -1.07 -11.00 -6.54
CA PRO A 94 -1.51 -11.68 -5.34
C PRO A 94 -0.52 -11.44 -4.18
N LEU A 95 -0.65 -10.28 -3.52
CA LEU A 95 0.22 -9.77 -2.47
C LEU A 95 0.42 -10.76 -1.31
N ASN A 96 -0.62 -11.51 -0.94
CA ASN A 96 -0.51 -12.51 0.14
C ASN A 96 0.46 -13.64 -0.22
N HIS A 97 0.60 -13.98 -1.50
CA HIS A 97 1.56 -14.98 -1.97
C HIS A 97 2.97 -14.41 -2.15
N LEU A 98 3.13 -13.08 -2.12
CA LEU A 98 4.40 -12.36 -2.22
C LEU A 98 5.03 -12.05 -0.85
N VAL A 99 4.39 -12.42 0.26
CA VAL A 99 4.93 -12.19 1.60
C VAL A 99 6.29 -12.88 1.76
N GLY A 100 7.31 -12.08 2.11
CA GLY A 100 8.68 -12.55 2.27
C GLY A 100 9.41 -12.87 0.96
N GLN A 101 8.85 -12.48 -0.18
CA GLN A 101 9.48 -12.60 -1.50
C GLN A 101 9.90 -11.22 -2.00
N GLU A 102 11.00 -11.19 -2.77
CA GLU A 102 11.35 -10.03 -3.60
C GLU A 102 10.62 -10.12 -4.94
N PHE A 103 10.10 -9.00 -5.43
CA PHE A 103 9.38 -8.90 -6.70
C PHE A 103 9.65 -7.56 -7.39
N GLU A 104 9.39 -7.51 -8.70
CA GLU A 104 9.54 -6.34 -9.59
C GLU A 104 8.20 -6.03 -10.28
#